data_AF-A0A8T4DZX4-F1
#
_entry.id   AF-A0A8T4DZX4-F1
#
_cell.length_a   1.000
_cell.length_b   1.000
_cell.length_c   1.000
_cell.angle_alpha   90.00
_cell.angle_beta   90.00
_cell.angle_gamma   90.00
#
_symmetry.space_group_name_H-M   'P 1'
#
loop_
_entity.id
_entity.type
_entity.pdbx_description
1 polymer ?
#
loop_
_entity_poly.entity_id
_entity_poly.type
_entity_poly.pdbx_seq_one_letter_code
_entity_poly.pdbx_strand_id
1 'polypeptide(L)'
;MDDIILCKLCKEPIWNFLCIDCLASDIKGVLPTHLVRSFSRFHHSFKRYFYNRNHGTDCIHCGKPNPVSVCPYCYLNEAGNWMKGVDQIVAKRLLRFLPPFRHRHDFPNTMINMKFTEAVTELENQTTPEGFCDKCGEFCENLEQEGEDGWVCEDCRE
;
A
#
# COMPACT_ATOMS: atom_id res chain seq x y z
N MET A 1 -10.92 -2.09 -18.78
CA MET A 1 -10.35 -1.24 -17.73
C MET A 1 -9.58 -2.15 -16.81
N ASP A 2 -8.33 -1.86 -16.55
CA ASP A 2 -7.55 -2.60 -15.56
C ASP A 2 -7.96 -2.11 -14.18
N ASP A 3 -8.39 -3.03 -13.31
CA ASP A 3 -8.79 -2.69 -11.94
C ASP A 3 -7.59 -2.11 -11.17
N ILE A 4 -7.75 -0.90 -10.62
CA ILE A 4 -6.73 -0.26 -9.79
C ILE A 4 -6.71 -0.93 -8.41
N ILE A 5 -5.58 -1.53 -8.05
CA ILE A 5 -5.43 -2.16 -6.74
C ILE A 5 -5.11 -1.09 -5.70
N LEU A 6 -5.99 -0.94 -4.71
CA LEU A 6 -5.77 -0.03 -3.59
C LEU A 6 -4.94 -0.69 -2.47
N CYS A 7 -4.11 0.12 -1.81
CA CYS A 7 -3.38 -0.30 -0.61
C CYS A 7 -4.36 -0.47 0.56
N LYS A 8 -4.36 -1.66 1.18
CA LYS A 8 -5.21 -1.96 2.34
C LYS A 8 -4.88 -1.10 3.58
N LEU A 9 -3.70 -0.47 3.62
CA LEU A 9 -3.25 0.38 4.72
C LEU A 9 -3.54 1.86 4.48
N CYS A 10 -3.00 2.46 3.42
CA CYS A 10 -3.17 3.91 3.15
C CYS A 10 -4.35 4.25 2.24
N LYS A 11 -5.03 3.26 1.65
CA LYS A 11 -6.12 3.42 0.68
C LYS A 11 -5.75 4.14 -0.63
N GLU A 12 -4.49 4.51 -0.80
CA GLU A 12 -3.98 5.01 -2.08
C GLU A 12 -3.79 3.88 -3.11
N PRO A 13 -3.89 4.18 -4.42
CA PRO A 13 -3.55 3.24 -5.48
C PRO A 13 -2.11 2.71 -5.38
N ILE A 14 -1.94 1.41 -5.63
CA ILE A 14 -0.63 0.77 -5.72
C ILE A 14 -0.12 0.88 -7.15
N TRP A 15 0.59 1.98 -7.43
CA TRP A 15 1.30 2.19 -8.70
C TRP A 15 2.64 1.45 -8.78
N ASN A 16 3.23 1.15 -7.62
CA ASN A 16 4.56 0.54 -7.53
C ASN A 16 4.47 -0.97 -7.40
N PHE A 17 4.95 -1.66 -8.43
CA PHE A 17 4.93 -3.11 -8.56
C PHE A 17 6.09 -3.82 -7.86
N LEU A 18 6.71 -3.26 -6.82
CA LEU A 18 7.70 -4.02 -6.03
C LEU A 18 6.95 -4.88 -5.02
N CYS A 19 7.03 -6.21 -5.15
CA CYS A 19 6.39 -7.08 -4.18
C CYS A 19 7.09 -7.04 -2.82
N ILE A 20 6.30 -7.23 -1.77
CA ILE A 20 6.82 -7.22 -0.40
C ILE A 20 7.84 -8.33 -0.14
N ASP A 21 7.85 -9.40 -0.92
CA ASP A 21 8.85 -10.47 -0.80
C ASP A 21 10.24 -10.01 -1.26
N CYS A 22 10.32 -9.18 -2.31
CA CYS A 22 11.59 -8.57 -2.73
C CYS A 22 12.08 -7.57 -1.68
N LEU A 23 11.20 -6.70 -1.19
CA LEU A 23 11.54 -5.76 -0.11
C LEU A 23 12.00 -6.50 1.16
N ALA A 24 11.34 -7.60 1.52
CA ALA A 24 11.74 -8.43 2.65
C ALA A 24 13.13 -9.04 2.45
N SER A 25 13.46 -9.47 1.22
CA SER A 25 14.77 -10.00 0.89
C SER A 25 15.86 -8.95 1.09
N ASP A 26 15.62 -7.72 0.61
CA ASP A 26 16.56 -6.61 0.75
C ASP A 26 16.78 -6.25 2.23
N ILE A 27 15.70 -6.15 3.02
CA ILE A 27 15.77 -5.90 4.46
C ILE A 27 16.57 -7.01 5.17
N LYS A 28 16.35 -8.28 4.83
CA LYS A 28 17.11 -9.39 5.42
C LYS A 28 18.60 -9.30 5.11
N GLY A 29 18.97 -8.84 3.92
CA GLY A 29 20.36 -8.69 3.50
C GLY A 29 21.16 -7.69 4.35
N VAL A 30 20.47 -6.73 4.98
CA VAL A 30 21.09 -5.68 5.82
C VAL A 30 20.81 -5.86 7.31
N LEU A 31 20.00 -6.85 7.70
CA LEU A 31 19.68 -7.14 9.09
C LEU A 31 20.79 -7.93 9.79
N PRO A 32 21.09 -7.62 11.07
CA PRO A 32 21.89 -8.50 11.91
C PRO A 32 21.32 -9.92 11.96
N THR A 33 22.18 -10.93 11.93
CA THR A 33 21.80 -12.35 11.84
C THR A 33 20.80 -12.78 12.92
N HIS A 34 20.93 -12.25 14.13
CA HIS A 34 20.04 -12.56 15.25
C HIS A 34 18.59 -12.05 15.05
N LEU A 35 18.37 -11.05 14.18
CA LEU A 35 17.06 -10.50 13.88
C LEU A 35 16.38 -11.17 12.68
N VAL A 36 17.12 -11.83 11.80
CA VAL A 36 16.61 -12.41 10.54
C VAL A 36 15.45 -13.38 10.78
N ARG A 37 15.54 -14.23 11.81
CA ARG A 37 14.48 -15.19 12.16
C ARG A 37 13.21 -14.48 12.64
N SER A 38 13.37 -13.46 13.48
CA SER A 38 12.24 -12.67 14.00
C SER A 38 11.58 -11.86 12.88
N PHE A 39 12.36 -11.24 12.02
CA PHE A 39 11.86 -10.52 10.84
C PHE A 39 11.11 -11.45 9.88
N SER A 40 11.62 -12.67 9.66
CA SER A 40 10.92 -13.64 8.81
C SER A 40 9.54 -14.01 9.35
N ARG A 41 9.37 -14.06 10.68
CA ARG A 41 8.05 -14.26 11.30
C ARG A 41 7.16 -13.05 11.10
N PHE A 42 7.67 -11.84 11.30
CA PHE A 42 6.94 -10.60 11.00
C PHE A 42 6.43 -10.60 9.56
N HIS A 43 7.33 -10.82 8.60
CA HIS A 43 7.00 -10.83 7.17
C HIS A 43 5.91 -11.86 6.84
N HIS A 44 6.04 -13.08 7.37
CA HIS A 44 5.06 -14.13 7.13
C HIS A 44 3.68 -13.78 7.72
N SER A 45 3.64 -13.26 8.94
CA SER A 45 2.41 -12.79 9.58
C SER A 45 1.79 -11.63 8.80
N PHE A 46 2.60 -10.68 8.36
CA PHE A 46 2.17 -9.53 7.55
C PHE A 46 1.54 -9.98 6.23
N LYS A 47 2.26 -10.82 5.48
CA LYS A 47 1.81 -11.38 4.21
C LYS A 47 0.49 -12.14 4.35
N ARG A 48 0.35 -12.94 5.43
CA ARG A 48 -0.88 -13.66 5.72
C ARG A 48 -2.05 -12.72 6.04
N TYR A 49 -1.81 -11.65 6.80
CA TYR A 49 -2.85 -10.70 7.20
C TYR A 49 -3.38 -9.90 6.00
N PHE A 50 -2.48 -9.45 5.13
CA PHE A 50 -2.82 -8.63 3.97
C PHE A 50 -2.98 -9.43 2.67
N TYR A 51 -3.06 -10.76 2.76
CA TYR A 51 -3.28 -11.63 1.61
C TYR A 51 -4.55 -11.21 0.86
N ASN A 52 -4.47 -11.21 -0.46
CA ASN A 52 -5.57 -11.01 -1.36
C ASN A 52 -5.66 -12.21 -2.32
N ARG A 53 -6.86 -12.78 -2.45
CA ARG A 53 -7.14 -13.87 -3.39
C ARG A 53 -7.18 -13.38 -4.83
N ASN A 54 -7.57 -12.12 -5.05
CA ASN A 54 -7.48 -11.48 -6.34
C ASN A 54 -6.00 -11.19 -6.57
N HIS A 55 -5.42 -11.90 -7.52
CA HIS A 55 -4.00 -11.80 -7.83
C HIS A 55 -3.66 -10.34 -8.13
N GLY A 56 -2.69 -9.80 -7.38
CA GLY A 56 -2.16 -8.48 -7.70
C GLY A 56 -1.30 -8.52 -8.95
N THR A 57 -0.93 -7.34 -9.42
CA THR A 57 0.00 -7.15 -10.53
C THR A 57 1.36 -7.80 -10.28
N ASP A 58 2.01 -8.22 -11.37
CA ASP A 58 3.30 -8.88 -11.31
C ASP A 58 4.39 -7.95 -10.82
N CYS A 59 5.32 -8.51 -10.04
CA CYS A 59 6.43 -7.76 -9.50
C CYS A 59 7.41 -7.36 -10.60
N ILE A 60 7.73 -6.07 -10.76
CA ILE A 60 8.71 -5.63 -11.76
C ILE A 60 10.13 -6.17 -11.51
N HIS A 61 10.43 -6.55 -10.27
CA HIS A 61 11.77 -7.04 -9.91
C HIS A 61 11.90 -8.56 -10.09
N CYS A 62 10.90 -9.35 -9.67
CA CYS A 62 10.99 -10.82 -9.72
C CYS A 62 10.02 -11.50 -10.69
N GLY A 63 9.16 -10.74 -11.37
CA GLY A 63 8.16 -11.25 -12.32
C GLY A 63 7.07 -12.12 -11.70
N LYS A 64 6.98 -12.20 -10.37
CA LYS A 64 5.99 -13.04 -9.67
C LYS A 64 4.76 -12.21 -9.29
N PRO A 65 3.55 -12.81 -9.31
CA PRO A 65 2.35 -12.14 -8.87
C PRO A 65 2.47 -11.73 -7.40
N ASN A 66 2.04 -10.51 -7.07
CA ASN A 66 2.03 -10.03 -5.70
C ASN A 66 0.66 -10.33 -5.04
N PRO A 67 0.55 -11.33 -4.15
CA PRO A 67 -0.72 -11.67 -3.52
C PRO A 67 -1.06 -10.74 -2.35
N VAL A 68 -0.38 -9.61 -2.21
CA VAL A 68 -0.56 -8.67 -1.09
C VAL A 68 -0.90 -7.29 -1.63
N SER A 69 -2.07 -6.80 -1.24
CA SER A 69 -2.55 -5.45 -1.59
C SER A 69 -2.04 -4.41 -0.58
N VAL A 70 -0.72 -4.28 -0.46
CA VAL A 70 -0.06 -3.24 0.33
C VAL A 70 1.05 -2.60 -0.49
N CYS A 71 1.06 -1.27 -0.55
CA CYS A 71 2.08 -0.55 -1.29
C CYS A 71 3.47 -0.72 -0.62
N PRO A 72 4.56 -0.64 -1.40
CA PRO A 72 5.94 -0.73 -0.87
C PRO A 72 6.21 0.19 0.32
N TYR A 73 5.68 1.43 0.26
CA TYR A 73 5.86 2.42 1.30
C TYR A 73 5.26 1.98 2.65
N CYS A 74 4.02 1.54 2.66
CA CYS A 74 3.37 1.04 3.87
C CYS A 74 4.08 -0.20 4.42
N TYR A 75 4.51 -1.13 3.57
CA TYR A 75 5.28 -2.29 4.01
C TYR A 75 6.60 -1.90 4.69
N LEU A 76 7.37 -0.98 4.08
CA LEU A 76 8.63 -0.49 4.65
C LEU A 76 8.41 0.26 5.98
N ASN A 77 7.32 1.02 6.09
CA ASN A 77 6.93 1.68 7.35
C ASN A 77 6.65 0.66 8.45
N GLU A 78 5.85 -0.37 8.16
CA GLU A 78 5.52 -1.42 9.13
C GLU A 78 6.73 -2.26 9.53
N ALA A 79 7.61 -2.59 8.57
CA ALA A 79 8.89 -3.23 8.86
C ALA A 79 9.79 -2.34 9.75
N GLY A 80 9.82 -1.04 9.50
CA GLY A 80 10.53 -0.06 10.32
C GLY A 80 9.98 0.04 11.73
N ASN A 81 8.65 0.04 11.90
CA ASN A 81 7.99 0.09 13.20
C ASN A 81 8.18 -1.19 13.99
N TRP A 82 8.06 -2.35 13.34
CA TRP A 82 8.43 -3.64 13.94
C TRP A 82 9.87 -3.61 14.48
N MET A 83 10.80 -3.10 13.67
CA MET A 83 12.21 -3.06 14.05
C MET A 83 12.47 -2.15 15.26
N LYS A 84 11.80 -0.99 15.33
CA LYS A 84 11.86 -0.11 16.51
C LYS A 84 11.39 -0.82 17.79
N GLY A 85 10.41 -1.71 17.68
CA GLY A 85 9.91 -2.50 18.80
C GLY A 85 10.86 -3.60 19.27
N VAL A 86 11.74 -4.10 18.38
CA VAL A 86 12.68 -5.19 18.68
C VAL A 86 14.06 -4.67 19.08
N ASP A 87 14.63 -3.75 18.29
CA ASP A 87 15.95 -3.15 18.54
C ASP A 87 15.99 -1.73 17.95
N GLN A 88 15.85 -0.72 18.84
CA GLN A 88 15.84 0.69 18.44
C GLN A 88 17.15 1.18 17.82
N ILE A 89 18.29 0.59 18.20
CA ILE A 89 19.61 1.01 17.70
C ILE A 89 19.75 0.54 16.25
N VAL A 90 19.43 -0.72 16.01
CA VAL A 90 19.43 -1.31 14.67
C VAL A 90 18.40 -0.62 13.77
N ALA A 91 17.20 -0.36 14.28
CA ALA A 91 16.16 0.40 13.57
C ALA A 91 16.65 1.78 13.12
N LYS A 92 17.29 2.55 14.01
CA LYS A 92 17.84 3.86 13.66
C LYS A 92 18.92 3.78 12.58
N ARG A 93 19.72 2.72 12.55
CA ARG A 93 20.75 2.52 11.51
C ARG A 93 20.09 2.17 10.17
N LEU A 94 19.13 1.25 10.17
CA LEU A 94 18.48 0.78 8.94
C LEU A 94 17.56 1.83 8.31
N LEU A 95 16.83 2.60 9.12
CA LEU A 95 15.98 3.69 8.63
C LEU A 95 16.77 4.82 7.95
N ARG A 96 18.10 4.90 8.14
CA ARG A 96 18.95 5.85 7.39
C ARG A 96 19.23 5.42 5.95
N PHE A 97 19.12 4.12 5.66
CA PHE A 97 19.32 3.58 4.32
C PHE A 97 18.02 3.52 3.52
N LEU A 98 16.88 3.61 4.20
CA LEU A 98 15.59 3.76 3.54
C LEU A 98 15.43 5.22 3.11
N PRO A 99 14.88 5.49 1.90
CA PRO A 99 14.59 6.85 1.47
C PRO A 99 13.79 7.58 2.57
N PRO A 100 14.05 8.88 2.83
CA PRO A 100 13.28 9.61 3.81
C PRO A 100 11.81 9.64 3.37
N PHE A 101 10.97 8.84 4.03
CA PHE A 101 9.51 8.82 3.85
C PHE A 101 8.84 10.12 4.37
N ARG A 102 9.56 11.24 4.37
CA ARG A 102 9.21 12.50 5.05
C ARG A 102 8.30 13.43 4.24
N HIS A 103 7.93 13.07 3.01
CA HIS A 103 7.33 14.02 2.06
C HIS A 103 5.96 13.61 1.52
N ARG A 104 5.07 13.05 2.34
CA ARG A 104 3.63 13.25 2.13
C ARG A 104 3.01 13.72 3.42
N HIS A 105 2.36 14.88 3.31
CA HIS A 105 1.75 15.72 4.34
C HIS A 105 1.16 14.93 5.50
N ASP A 106 1.46 15.37 6.72
CA ASP A 106 0.75 14.97 7.94
C ASP A 106 0.34 13.49 7.99
N PHE A 107 1.31 12.56 7.90
CA PHE A 107 1.12 11.28 8.57
C PHE A 107 0.98 11.64 10.05
N PRO A 108 -0.24 11.67 10.60
CA PRO A 108 -0.37 12.08 11.97
C PRO A 108 0.37 11.03 12.80
N ASN A 109 0.68 11.38 14.04
CA ASN A 109 1.10 10.44 15.07
C ASN A 109 0.07 9.28 15.32
N THR A 110 -0.79 8.94 14.36
CA THR A 110 -1.92 8.00 14.40
C THR A 110 -1.60 6.60 13.89
N MET A 111 -0.42 6.29 13.34
CA MET A 111 -0.03 4.88 13.18
C MET A 111 0.68 4.29 14.42
N ILE A 112 0.74 5.06 15.51
CA ILE A 112 1.06 4.57 16.83
C ILE A 112 -0.27 4.09 17.45
N ASN A 113 -0.48 2.77 17.51
CA ASN A 113 -1.64 2.06 18.11
C ASN A 113 -2.70 1.45 17.19
N MET A 114 -2.37 0.97 15.98
CA MET A 114 -3.18 -0.13 15.45
C MET A 114 -2.80 -1.43 16.21
N LYS A 115 -3.39 -1.62 17.39
CA LYS A 115 -3.70 -2.96 17.89
C LYS A 115 -4.55 -3.61 16.80
N PHE A 116 -3.93 -4.32 15.84
CA PHE A 116 -4.58 -5.08 14.76
C PHE A 116 -6.06 -4.73 14.62
N THR A 117 -6.38 -3.51 14.18
CA THR A 117 -7.77 -3.13 13.99
C THR A 117 -8.24 -4.02 12.85
N GLU A 118 -9.31 -4.76 13.13
CA GLU A 118 -9.81 -5.86 12.33
C GLU A 118 -9.73 -5.53 10.84
N ALA A 119 -9.14 -6.44 10.07
CA ALA A 119 -9.04 -6.28 8.63
C ALA A 119 -10.43 -5.93 8.10
N VAL A 120 -10.55 -4.78 7.42
CA VAL A 120 -11.81 -4.33 6.82
C VAL A 120 -12.33 -5.47 5.94
N THR A 121 -13.38 -6.11 6.41
CA THR A 121 -14.09 -7.20 5.74
C THR A 121 -14.90 -6.59 4.61
N GLU A 122 -14.51 -6.85 3.37
CA GLU A 122 -15.28 -6.90 2.09
C GLU A 122 -16.47 -5.94 1.80
N LEU A 123 -16.85 -5.00 2.66
CA LEU A 123 -17.87 -4.00 2.44
C LEU A 123 -17.22 -2.62 2.53
N GLU A 124 -16.88 -2.08 1.36
CA GLU A 124 -16.66 -0.65 1.03
C GLU A 124 -15.75 -0.49 -0.20
N ASN A 125 -15.71 -1.48 -1.10
CA ASN A 125 -15.30 -1.20 -2.49
C ASN A 125 -16.49 -0.53 -3.20
N GLN A 126 -16.82 0.71 -2.84
CA GLN A 126 -17.57 1.56 -3.75
C GLN A 126 -16.58 1.97 -4.82
N THR A 127 -16.69 1.35 -5.99
CA THR A 127 -15.97 1.74 -7.19
C THR A 127 -16.61 3.01 -7.71
N THR A 128 -16.11 4.17 -7.30
CA THR A 128 -16.39 5.43 -8.01
C THR A 128 -15.46 5.51 -9.22
N PRO A 129 -16.00 5.72 -10.43
CA PRO A 129 -15.18 5.99 -11.59
C PRO A 129 -14.56 7.40 -11.46
N GLU A 130 -13.23 7.46 -11.54
CA GLU A 130 -12.44 8.70 -11.57
C GLU A 130 -11.90 8.92 -12.99
N GLY A 131 -11.81 10.16 -13.43
CA GLY A 131 -11.32 10.46 -14.79
C GLY A 131 -11.55 11.89 -15.22
N PHE A 132 -11.42 12.15 -16.52
CA PHE A 132 -11.77 13.45 -17.10
C PHE A 132 -13.25 13.49 -17.45
N CYS A 133 -13.92 14.57 -17.06
CA CYS A 133 -15.31 14.80 -17.41
C CYS A 133 -15.44 15.05 -18.93
N ASP A 134 -16.34 14.33 -19.59
CA ASP A 134 -16.56 14.45 -21.04
C ASP A 134 -17.16 15.82 -21.45
N LYS A 135 -17.74 16.57 -20.49
CA LYS A 135 -18.28 17.92 -20.73
C LYS A 135 -17.26 19.04 -20.52
N CYS A 136 -16.56 19.07 -19.38
CA CYS A 136 -15.66 20.19 -19.06
C CYS A 136 -14.17 19.89 -19.28
N GLY A 137 -13.78 18.63 -19.46
CA GLY A 137 -12.39 18.22 -19.65
C GLY A 137 -11.52 18.32 -18.40
N GLU A 138 -12.10 18.66 -17.24
CA GLU A 138 -11.40 18.68 -15.96
C GLU A 138 -11.37 17.29 -15.33
N PHE A 139 -10.32 17.03 -14.55
CA PHE A 139 -10.21 15.78 -13.78
C PHE A 139 -11.16 15.81 -12.58
N CYS A 140 -11.92 14.74 -12.38
CA CYS A 140 -12.86 14.60 -11.27
C CYS A 140 -12.74 13.24 -10.58
N GLU A 141 -12.81 13.25 -9.25
CA GLU A 141 -12.78 12.06 -8.39
C GLU A 141 -14.15 11.35 -8.34
N ASN A 142 -15.22 12.00 -8.80
CA ASN A 142 -16.56 11.45 -8.83
C ASN A 142 -17.19 11.70 -10.21
N LEU A 143 -17.04 10.74 -11.11
CA LEU A 143 -17.79 10.73 -12.36
C LEU A 143 -19.04 9.87 -12.22
N GLU A 144 -20.13 10.34 -12.82
CA GLU A 144 -21.33 9.55 -12.99
C GLU A 144 -21.68 9.40 -14.46
N GLN A 145 -22.22 8.24 -14.82
CA GLN A 145 -22.64 7.98 -16.20
C GLN A 145 -23.91 8.79 -16.51
N GLU A 146 -23.90 9.53 -17.61
CA GLU A 146 -25.06 10.28 -18.13
C GLU A 146 -25.49 9.68 -19.47
N GLY A 147 -26.54 8.84 -19.43
CA GLY A 147 -27.03 8.14 -20.62
C GLY A 147 -26.08 7.06 -21.14
N GLU A 148 -26.12 6.78 -22.45
CA GLU A 148 -25.28 5.74 -23.08
C GLU A 148 -23.85 6.24 -23.43
N ASP A 149 -23.59 7.55 -23.44
CA ASP A 149 -22.46 8.13 -24.18
C ASP A 149 -21.48 9.02 -23.39
N GLY A 150 -21.53 9.07 -22.04
CA GLY A 150 -20.50 9.85 -21.35
C GLY A 150 -20.47 9.77 -19.83
N TRP A 151 -19.30 10.13 -19.29
CA TRP A 151 -19.01 10.29 -17.87
C TRP A 151 -18.88 11.77 -17.55
N VAL A 152 -19.71 12.23 -16.62
CA VAL A 152 -19.87 13.65 -16.31
C VAL A 152 -19.66 13.88 -14.82
N CYS A 153 -18.95 14.95 -14.47
CA CYS A 153 -18.76 15.35 -13.07
C CYS A 153 -20.04 15.98 -12.49
N GLU A 154 -20.12 16.02 -11.16
CA GLU A 154 -21.25 16.62 -10.44
C GLU A 154 -21.52 18.07 -10.88
N ASP A 155 -20.47 18.89 -11.05
CA ASP A 155 -20.60 20.30 -11.48
C ASP A 155 -21.19 20.48 -12.89
N CYS A 156 -21.11 19.48 -13.75
CA CYS A 156 -21.63 19.53 -15.13
C CYS A 156 -23.02 18.90 -15.30
N ARG A 157 -23.60 18.43 -14.18
CA ARG A 157 -24.98 17.95 -14.10
C ARG A 157 -25.97 19.01 -13.61
N GLU A 158 -25.50 20.02 -12.88
CA GLU A 158 -26.29 21.22 -12.52
C GLU A 158 -26.41 22.20 -13.70
#